data_AF-A0A814T002-F1
#
_entry.id   AF-A0A814T002-F1
#
_cell.length_a   1.000
_cell.length_b   1.000
_cell.length_c   1.000
_cell.angle_alpha   90.00
_cell.angle_beta   90.00
_cell.angle_gamma   90.00
#
_symmetry.space_group_name_H-M   'P 1'
#
loop_
_entity.id
_entity.type
_entity.pdbx_description
1 polymer ?
#
loop_
_entity_poly.entity_id
_entity_poly.type
_entity_poly.pdbx_seq_one_letter_code
_entity_poly.pdbx_strand_id
1 'polypeptide(L)'
;AKVSLTRISTFLLKEEIDDTDISNEDIPDVAVKCDNVDLAWDTTPLFKELNLEVKKGKLVAVVGSVGSGKSSLLSGLLGEMNKLNDGLINLNGRTAYVPQQAWIQNETVRNNILFGSPYDESFY
;
A
#
# COMPACT_ATOMS: atom_id res chain seq x y z
N ALA A 1 27.53 -15.24 -17.14
CA ALA A 1 27.34 -13.91 -16.53
C ALA A 1 26.49 -12.95 -17.38
N LYS A 2 26.77 -12.79 -18.69
CA LYS A 2 26.06 -11.84 -19.58
C LYS A 2 24.52 -11.98 -19.57
N VAL A 3 23.99 -13.20 -19.71
CA VAL A 3 22.54 -13.45 -19.71
C VAL A 3 21.86 -13.02 -18.41
N SER A 4 22.47 -13.29 -17.26
CA SER A 4 21.93 -12.90 -15.95
C SER A 4 21.95 -11.39 -15.74
N LEU A 5 23.03 -10.72 -16.15
CA LEU A 5 23.16 -9.26 -16.11
C LEU A 5 22.11 -8.58 -16.99
N THR A 6 21.89 -9.09 -18.20
CA THR A 6 20.84 -8.58 -19.09
C THR A 6 19.47 -8.70 -18.44
N ARG A 7 19.14 -9.84 -17.79
CA ARG A 7 17.85 -10.02 -17.11
C ARG A 7 17.64 -9.04 -15.95
N ILE A 8 18.64 -8.82 -15.10
CA ILE A 8 18.55 -7.87 -13.99
C ILE A 8 18.40 -6.45 -14.53
N SER A 9 19.22 -6.08 -15.52
CA SER A 9 19.14 -4.76 -16.14
C SER A 9 17.76 -4.52 -16.78
N THR A 10 17.19 -5.49 -17.48
CA THR A 10 15.84 -5.37 -18.04
C THR A 10 14.77 -5.22 -16.95
N PHE A 11 14.91 -5.92 -15.82
CA PHE A 11 13.97 -5.80 -14.72
C PHE A 11 14.02 -4.43 -14.04
N LEU A 12 15.22 -3.92 -13.74
CA LEU A 12 15.42 -2.61 -13.10
C LEU A 12 15.06 -1.42 -13.98
N LEU A 13 14.88 -1.64 -15.28
CA LEU A 13 14.45 -0.61 -16.26
C LEU A 13 12.95 -0.69 -16.58
N LYS A 14 12.19 -1.56 -15.92
CA LYS A 14 10.73 -1.56 -16.07
C LYS A 14 10.13 -0.29 -15.49
N GLU A 15 8.98 0.08 -16.00
CA GLU A 15 8.17 1.17 -15.44
C GLU A 15 7.79 0.83 -14.00
N GLU A 16 7.90 1.84 -13.13
CA GLU A 16 7.44 1.79 -11.75
C GLU A 16 5.96 2.16 -11.67
N ILE A 17 5.35 1.87 -10.53
CA ILE A 17 3.95 2.24 -10.27
C ILE A 17 3.89 3.77 -10.11
N ASP A 18 2.82 4.39 -10.61
CA ASP A 18 2.66 5.83 -10.52
C ASP A 18 2.28 6.24 -9.09
N ASP A 19 3.21 6.90 -8.39
CA ASP A 19 3.01 7.42 -7.04
C ASP A 19 1.90 8.49 -6.94
N THR A 20 1.42 9.03 -8.07
CA THR A 20 0.32 10.00 -8.12
C THR A 20 -1.07 9.37 -8.12
N ASP A 21 -1.16 8.04 -8.22
CA ASP A 21 -2.44 7.33 -8.29
C ASP A 21 -3.25 7.40 -6.99
N ILE A 22 -2.61 7.73 -5.88
CA ILE A 22 -3.23 7.92 -4.57
C ILE A 22 -3.21 9.39 -4.19
N SER A 23 -4.41 9.94 -4.06
CA SER A 23 -4.62 11.29 -3.54
C SER A 23 -4.59 11.32 -2.00
N ASN A 24 -4.20 12.47 -1.45
CA ASN A 24 -4.25 12.77 -0.01
C ASN A 24 -5.00 14.08 0.22
N GLU A 25 -6.21 14.14 -0.33
CA GLU A 25 -7.14 15.24 -0.14
C GLU A 25 -7.84 15.14 1.21
N ASP A 26 -7.94 16.27 1.92
CA ASP A 26 -8.68 16.33 3.18
C ASP A 26 -10.19 16.38 2.93
N ILE A 27 -10.77 15.19 2.78
CA ILE A 27 -12.22 15.01 2.68
C ILE A 27 -12.81 14.96 4.11
N PRO A 28 -13.79 15.82 4.45
CA PRO A 28 -14.43 15.81 5.76
C PRO A 28 -15.05 14.46 6.12
N ASP A 29 -14.87 13.99 7.36
CA ASP A 29 -15.40 12.72 7.89
C ASP A 29 -14.93 11.43 7.17
N VAL A 30 -14.08 11.51 6.15
CA VAL A 30 -13.61 10.33 5.38
C VAL A 30 -12.12 10.09 5.58
N ALA A 31 -11.75 8.85 5.89
CA ALA A 31 -10.37 8.38 6.05
C ALA A 31 -9.85 7.69 4.77
N VAL A 32 -10.67 6.84 4.15
CA VAL A 32 -10.35 6.11 2.92
C VAL A 32 -11.52 6.24 1.96
N LYS A 33 -11.25 6.59 0.70
CA LYS A 33 -12.24 6.59 -0.37
C LYS A 33 -11.68 5.89 -1.61
N CYS A 34 -12.41 4.94 -2.14
CA CYS A 34 -12.23 4.36 -3.47
C CYS A 34 -13.52 4.57 -4.25
N ASP A 35 -13.42 5.13 -5.45
CA ASP A 35 -14.57 5.37 -6.33
C ASP A 35 -14.26 4.78 -7.72
N ASN A 36 -14.98 3.72 -8.07
CA ASN A 36 -14.89 3.00 -9.33
C ASN A 36 -13.45 2.64 -9.76
N VAL A 37 -12.68 1.96 -8.91
CA VAL A 37 -11.27 1.66 -9.16
C VAL A 37 -11.04 0.22 -9.63
N ASP A 38 -10.24 0.05 -10.68
CA ASP A 38 -9.72 -1.24 -11.13
C ASP A 38 -8.25 -1.40 -10.70
N LEU A 39 -7.94 -2.48 -9.95
CA LEU A 39 -6.59 -2.72 -9.40
C LEU A 39 -6.01 -4.05 -9.87
N ALA A 40 -4.74 -4.05 -10.27
CA ALA A 40 -4.02 -5.23 -10.73
C ALA A 40 -2.55 -5.26 -10.26
N TRP A 41 -1.99 -6.48 -10.17
CA TRP A 41 -0.54 -6.67 -9.98
C TRP A 41 0.25 -6.52 -11.28
N ASP A 42 -0.37 -6.94 -12.38
CA ASP A 42 0.15 -6.79 -13.74
C ASP A 42 -0.94 -6.12 -14.58
N THR A 43 -1.53 -6.86 -15.53
CA THR A 43 -2.53 -6.35 -16.47
C THR A 43 -3.94 -6.86 -16.20
N THR A 44 -4.08 -7.94 -15.42
CA THR A 44 -5.38 -8.54 -15.14
C THR A 44 -5.94 -7.97 -13.84
N PRO A 45 -7.11 -7.30 -13.87
CA PRO A 45 -7.72 -6.72 -12.68
C PRO A 45 -8.10 -7.81 -11.68
N LEU A 46 -7.59 -7.67 -10.46
CA LEU A 46 -8.02 -8.44 -9.29
C LEU A 46 -9.29 -7.83 -8.70
N PHE A 47 -9.33 -6.49 -8.61
CA PHE A 47 -10.52 -5.73 -8.25
C PHE A 47 -11.03 -5.00 -9.48
N LYS A 48 -12.34 -5.06 -9.70
CA LYS A 48 -13.05 -4.31 -10.73
C LYS A 48 -14.12 -3.45 -10.07
N GLU A 49 -14.22 -2.20 -10.48
CA GLU A 49 -15.23 -1.25 -9.99
C GLU A 49 -15.25 -1.19 -8.45
N LEU A 50 -14.07 -1.16 -7.83
CA LEU A 50 -13.95 -1.13 -6.37
C LEU A 50 -14.48 0.21 -5.84
N ASN A 51 -15.50 0.11 -4.99
CA ASN A 51 -16.10 1.22 -4.28
C ASN A 51 -16.01 0.96 -2.77
N LEU A 52 -15.34 1.85 -2.05
CA LEU A 52 -15.12 1.73 -0.61
C LEU A 52 -15.08 3.12 0.03
N GLU A 53 -15.80 3.30 1.13
CA GLU A 53 -15.68 4.50 1.94
C GLU A 53 -15.53 4.10 3.41
N VAL A 54 -14.47 4.58 4.05
CA VAL A 54 -14.23 4.40 5.49
C VAL A 54 -14.20 5.76 6.15
N LYS A 55 -15.05 5.96 7.15
CA LYS A 55 -15.13 7.21 7.92
C LYS A 55 -13.99 7.35 8.91
N LYS A 56 -13.62 8.60 9.23
CA LYS A 56 -12.62 8.89 10.27
C LYS A 56 -13.07 8.33 11.63
N GLY A 57 -12.11 7.82 12.40
CA GLY A 57 -12.36 7.27 13.75
C GLY A 57 -13.10 5.93 13.79
N LYS A 58 -13.26 5.24 12.65
CA LYS A 58 -13.88 3.91 12.61
C LYS A 58 -12.82 2.81 12.61
N LEU A 59 -13.12 1.74 13.34
CA LEU A 59 -12.40 0.47 13.26
C LEU A 59 -13.15 -0.45 12.30
N VAL A 60 -12.52 -0.80 11.17
CA VAL A 60 -13.11 -1.61 10.11
C VAL A 60 -12.32 -2.91 9.96
N ALA A 61 -13.02 -4.03 9.77
CA ALA A 61 -12.43 -5.33 9.49
C ALA A 61 -12.81 -5.80 8.09
N VAL A 62 -11.83 -6.25 7.31
CA VAL A 62 -12.05 -6.88 6.00
C VAL A 62 -12.00 -8.40 6.17
N VAL A 63 -13.07 -9.09 5.83
CA VAL A 63 -13.23 -10.54 5.99
C VAL A 63 -13.47 -11.24 4.66
N GLY A 64 -13.01 -12.48 4.55
CA GLY A 64 -13.12 -13.28 3.33
C GLY A 64 -12.17 -14.48 3.34
N SER A 65 -12.41 -15.45 2.45
CA SER A 65 -11.60 -16.67 2.33
C SER A 65 -10.12 -16.38 2.04
N VAL A 66 -9.24 -17.33 2.35
CA VAL A 66 -7.81 -17.21 1.99
C VAL A 66 -7.68 -17.06 0.47
N GLY A 67 -6.86 -16.13 0.01
CA GLY A 67 -6.70 -15.82 -1.42
C GLY A 67 -7.75 -14.86 -2.00
N SER A 68 -8.73 -14.38 -1.23
CA SER A 68 -9.77 -13.47 -1.71
C SER A 68 -9.31 -12.02 -1.97
N GLY A 69 -8.00 -11.74 -1.93
CA GLY A 69 -7.45 -10.40 -2.19
C GLY A 69 -7.38 -9.44 -0.99
N LYS A 70 -7.69 -9.86 0.25
CA LYS A 70 -7.66 -8.94 1.42
C LYS A 70 -6.34 -8.18 1.61
N SER A 71 -5.22 -8.90 1.52
CA SER A 71 -3.89 -8.26 1.61
C SER A 71 -3.63 -7.39 0.38
N SER A 72 -4.07 -7.81 -0.81
CA SER A 72 -3.98 -7.01 -2.03
C SER A 72 -4.80 -5.73 -1.96
N LEU A 73 -5.96 -5.72 -1.28
CA LEU A 73 -6.71 -4.50 -1.03
C LEU A 73 -5.87 -3.49 -0.25
N LEU A 74 -5.15 -3.93 0.79
CA LEU A 74 -4.26 -3.06 1.55
C LEU A 74 -3.08 -2.57 0.70
N SER A 75 -2.45 -3.45 -0.09
CA SER A 75 -1.40 -3.06 -1.03
C SER A 75 -1.88 -2.03 -2.06
N GLY A 76 -3.08 -2.20 -2.61
CA GLY A 76 -3.67 -1.23 -3.53
C GLY A 76 -3.94 0.12 -2.88
N LEU A 77 -4.40 0.13 -1.62
CA LEU A 77 -4.53 1.37 -0.85
C LEU A 77 -3.18 2.03 -0.54
N LEU A 78 -2.08 1.27 -0.48
CA LEU A 78 -0.73 1.78 -0.22
C LEU A 78 0.03 2.19 -1.50
N GLY A 79 -0.54 1.97 -2.67
CA GLY A 79 0.06 2.35 -3.96
C GLY A 79 0.97 1.27 -4.54
N GLU A 80 0.88 0.04 -4.03
CA GLU A 80 1.73 -1.07 -4.47
C GLU A 80 1.10 -1.87 -5.64
N MET A 81 -0.09 -1.47 -6.12
CA MET A 81 -0.78 -2.11 -7.24
C MET A 81 -1.07 -1.10 -8.35
N ASN A 82 -1.07 -1.57 -9.61
CA ASN A 82 -1.42 -0.74 -10.76
C ASN A 82 -2.90 -0.38 -10.74
N LYS A 83 -3.20 0.91 -10.91
CA LYS A 83 -4.54 1.39 -11.21
C LYS A 83 -4.77 1.32 -12.73
N LEU A 84 -5.78 0.57 -13.15
CA LEU A 84 -6.02 0.30 -14.58
C LEU A 84 -7.00 1.29 -15.24
N ASN A 85 -7.61 2.18 -14.47
CA ASN A 85 -8.60 3.14 -14.94
C ASN A 85 -8.48 4.48 -14.18
N ASP A 86 -9.24 5.49 -14.62
CA ASP A 86 -9.25 6.83 -14.02
C ASP A 86 -10.07 6.90 -12.70
N GLY A 87 -10.24 5.77 -12.02
CA GLY A 87 -10.90 5.72 -10.71
C GLY A 87 -10.11 6.49 -9.65
N LEU A 88 -10.77 6.82 -8.54
CA LEU A 88 -10.17 7.59 -7.45
C LEU A 88 -9.78 6.70 -6.28
N ILE A 89 -8.54 6.83 -5.79
CA ILE A 89 -8.13 6.37 -4.45
C ILE A 89 -7.69 7.60 -3.66
N ASN A 90 -8.29 7.81 -2.49
CA ASN A 90 -7.91 8.87 -1.56
C ASN A 90 -7.66 8.31 -0.15
N LEU A 91 -6.47 8.57 0.39
CA LEU A 91 -6.12 8.30 1.79
C LEU A 91 -5.91 9.63 2.50
N ASN A 92 -6.77 9.92 3.47
CA ASN A 92 -6.72 11.19 4.19
C ASN A 92 -5.74 11.11 5.39
N GLY A 93 -4.63 11.85 5.32
CA GLY A 93 -3.68 12.02 6.41
C GLY A 93 -2.47 11.09 6.34
N ARG A 94 -1.96 10.67 7.52
CA ARG A 94 -0.78 9.80 7.65
C ARG A 94 -1.20 8.34 7.75
N THR A 95 -0.48 7.48 7.04
CA THR A 95 -0.73 6.03 7.02
C THR A 95 0.41 5.29 7.71
N ALA A 96 0.08 4.25 8.47
CA ALA A 96 1.03 3.29 9.00
C ALA A 96 0.58 1.89 8.58
N TYR A 97 1.53 1.06 8.14
CA TYR A 97 1.26 -0.29 7.69
C TYR A 97 1.96 -1.31 8.59
N VAL A 98 1.23 -2.37 8.95
CA VAL A 98 1.76 -3.50 9.72
C VAL A 98 1.60 -4.75 8.85
N PRO A 99 2.70 -5.28 8.28
CA PRO A 99 2.62 -6.46 7.42
C PRO A 99 2.30 -7.72 8.24
N GLN A 100 1.80 -8.74 7.56
CA GLN A 100 1.55 -10.06 8.17
C GLN A 100 2.81 -10.67 8.79
N GLN A 101 3.96 -10.46 8.17
CA GLN A 101 5.26 -10.85 8.68
C GLN A 101 6.15 -9.62 8.79
N ALA A 102 6.61 -9.32 10.02
CA ALA A 102 7.50 -8.20 10.27
C ALA A 102 8.86 -8.44 9.62
N TRP A 103 9.44 -7.37 9.05
CA TRP A 103 10.83 -7.36 8.61
C TRP A 103 11.70 -6.84 9.76
N ILE A 104 12.56 -7.71 10.30
CA ILE A 104 13.39 -7.42 11.47
C ILE A 104 14.86 -7.44 11.03
N GLN A 105 15.55 -6.33 11.28
CA GLN A 105 16.98 -6.18 11.06
C GLN A 105 17.77 -6.84 12.19
N ASN A 106 19.00 -7.29 11.89
CA ASN A 106 19.92 -7.82 12.90
C ASN A 106 20.49 -6.69 13.77
N GLU A 107 19.63 -6.16 14.62
CA GLU A 107 19.82 -4.95 15.41
C GLU A 107 19.07 -5.10 16.74
N THR A 108 19.27 -4.17 17.67
CA THR A 108 18.51 -4.17 18.93
C THR A 108 17.00 -4.02 18.68
N VAL A 109 16.18 -4.48 19.63
CA VAL A 109 14.72 -4.30 19.56
C VAL A 109 14.35 -2.82 19.42
N ARG A 110 15.03 -1.93 20.15
CA ARG A 110 14.84 -0.47 20.06
C ARG A 110 15.09 0.03 18.64
N ASN A 111 16.18 -0.37 18.00
CA ASN A 111 16.53 0.08 16.65
C ASN A 111 15.53 -0.45 15.61
N ASN A 112 15.01 -1.66 15.82
CA ASN A 112 13.92 -2.21 15.01
C ASN A 112 12.57 -1.50 15.22
N ILE A 113 12.35 -0.79 16.33
CA ILE A 113 11.15 0.04 16.53
C ILE A 113 11.34 1.42 15.90
N LEU A 114 12.52 2.02 16.08
CA LEU A 114 12.83 3.36 15.59
C LEU A 114 13.02 3.41 14.07
N PHE A 115 13.41 2.30 13.44
CA PHE A 115 13.66 2.20 11.99
C PHE A 115 14.56 3.34 11.46
N GLY A 116 15.61 3.71 12.23
CA GLY A 116 16.55 4.78 11.89
C GLY A 116 16.16 6.17 12.39
N SER A 117 14.98 6.34 12.99
CA SER A 117 14.58 7.59 13.66
C SER A 117 15.38 7.79 14.97
N PRO A 118 15.61 9.05 15.39
CA PRO A 118 16.24 9.31 16.69
C PRO A 118 15.34 8.86 17.84
N TYR A 119 15.96 8.41 18.94
CA TYR A 119 15.22 8.06 20.15
C TYR A 119 14.74 9.33 20.88
N ASP A 120 13.43 9.44 21.10
CA ASP A 120 12.80 10.48 21.89
C ASP A 120 12.25 9.88 23.20
N GLU A 121 12.98 10.08 24.30
CA GLU A 121 12.61 9.58 25.62
C GLU A 121 11.30 10.20 26.17
N SER A 122 10.87 11.35 25.65
CA SER A 122 9.64 12.00 26.13
C SER A 122 8.37 11.45 25.47
N PHE A 123 8.51 10.90 24.25
CA PHE A 123 7.41 10.30 23.49
C PHE A 123 7.11 8.85 23.91
N TYR A 124 8.15 8.11 24.34
CA TYR A 124 8.10 6.68 24.67
C TYR A 124 8.10 6.42 26.18
#